data_AF-A0A930XAG8-F1
#
_entry.id   AF-A0A930XAG8-F1
#
_cell.length_a   1.000
_cell.length_b   1.000
_cell.length_c   1.000
_cell.angle_alpha   90.00
_cell.angle_beta   90.00
_cell.angle_gamma   90.00
#
_symmetry.space_group_name_H-M   'P 1'
#
loop_
_entity.id
_entity.type
_entity.pdbx_description
1 polymer ?
#
loop_
_entity_poly.entity_id
_entity_poly.type
_entity_poly.pdbx_seq_one_letter_code
_entity_poly.pdbx_strand_id
1 'polypeptide(L)'
;MSKIDEVKALITAGEIEQARALVLGGALKIEIITSITDGDNSNSDPQIRSVIDLLNNEIEHELDQNILNHRHHQEINNLHFQEVEKAHDTILQNLQSLQQIFSLIQEI
;
A
#
# COMPACT_ATOMS: atom_id res chain seq x y z
N MET A 1 -16.17 -4.54 10.25
CA MET A 1 -15.41 -5.66 9.66
C MET A 1 -14.45 -5.08 8.66
N SER A 2 -13.21 -5.55 8.63
CA SER A 2 -12.26 -5.12 7.59
C SER A 2 -12.68 -5.72 6.25
N LYS A 3 -12.38 -5.06 5.13
CA LYS A 3 -12.56 -5.63 3.78
C LYS A 3 -11.84 -6.98 3.65
N ILE A 4 -10.75 -7.19 4.40
CA ILE A 4 -10.03 -8.46 4.46
C ILE A 4 -10.86 -9.57 5.12
N ASP A 5 -11.64 -9.26 6.16
CA ASP A 5 -12.48 -10.25 6.84
C ASP A 5 -13.62 -10.69 5.93
N GLU A 6 -14.13 -9.76 5.13
CA GLU A 6 -15.18 -10.00 4.13
C GLU A 6 -14.65 -10.86 2.95
N VAL A 7 -13.44 -10.58 2.45
CA VAL A 7 -12.78 -11.45 1.46
C VAL A 7 -12.58 -12.87 2.01
N LYS A 8 -12.11 -13.01 3.26
CA LYS A 8 -11.93 -14.34 3.88
C LYS A 8 -13.26 -15.07 4.00
N ALA A 9 -14.34 -14.40 4.41
CA ALA A 9 -15.66 -14.99 4.51
C ALA A 9 -16.15 -15.49 3.14
N LEU A 10 -15.98 -14.70 2.08
CA LEU A 10 -16.37 -15.06 0.71
C LEU A 10 -15.56 -16.26 0.17
N ILE A 11 -14.25 -16.31 0.43
CA ILE A 11 -13.41 -17.48 0.08
C ILE A 11 -13.91 -18.73 0.81
N THR A 12 -14.19 -18.62 2.12
CA THR A 12 -14.64 -19.75 2.94
C THR A 12 -16.05 -20.23 2.54
N ALA A 13 -16.89 -19.32 2.02
CA ALA A 13 -18.23 -19.62 1.52
C ALA A 13 -18.23 -20.21 0.09
N GLY A 14 -17.07 -20.30 -0.58
CA GLY A 14 -16.97 -20.73 -1.98
C GLY A 14 -17.42 -19.66 -2.98
N GLU A 15 -17.65 -18.43 -2.55
CA GLU A 15 -18.07 -17.29 -3.39
C GLU A 15 -16.85 -16.62 -4.05
N ILE A 16 -16.10 -17.40 -4.82
CA ILE A 16 -14.78 -17.02 -5.36
C ILE A 16 -14.85 -15.80 -6.28
N GLU A 17 -15.86 -15.71 -7.15
CA GLU A 17 -16.03 -14.56 -8.04
C GLU A 17 -16.36 -13.27 -7.30
N GLN A 18 -17.09 -13.35 -6.17
CA GLN A 18 -17.37 -12.18 -5.34
C GLN A 18 -16.16 -11.77 -4.52
N ALA A 19 -15.39 -12.73 -3.98
CA ALA A 19 -14.11 -12.47 -3.34
C ALA A 19 -13.14 -11.77 -4.30
N ARG A 20 -13.09 -12.27 -5.55
CA ARG A 20 -12.27 -11.69 -6.62
C ARG A 20 -12.73 -10.28 -7.00
N ALA A 21 -14.03 -10.05 -7.18
CA ALA A 21 -14.57 -8.72 -7.47
C ALA A 21 -14.32 -7.73 -6.32
N LEU A 22 -14.34 -8.19 -5.07
CA LEU A 22 -14.06 -7.35 -3.91
C LEU A 22 -12.57 -6.97 -3.81
N VAL A 23 -11.67 -7.91 -4.11
CA VAL A 23 -10.21 -7.69 -4.12
C VAL A 23 -9.76 -6.87 -5.33
N LEU A 24 -10.27 -7.17 -6.52
CA LEU A 24 -9.85 -6.53 -7.78
C LEU A 24 -10.68 -5.28 -8.13
N GLY A 25 -11.92 -5.17 -7.66
CA GLY A 25 -12.80 -4.03 -7.89
C GLY A 25 -12.54 -2.85 -6.95
N GLY A 26 -11.76 -3.07 -5.89
CA GLY A 26 -11.19 -1.96 -5.12
C GLY A 26 -10.03 -1.34 -5.89
N ALA A 27 -10.07 -0.04 -6.14
CA ALA A 27 -8.85 0.68 -6.50
C ALA A 27 -7.85 0.49 -5.37
N LEU A 28 -6.84 -0.36 -5.59
CA LEU A 28 -5.80 -0.67 -4.62
C LEU A 28 -4.79 0.49 -4.64
N LYS A 29 -5.22 1.62 -4.10
CA LYS A 29 -4.35 2.76 -3.80
C LYS A 29 -3.85 2.63 -2.38
N ILE A 30 -2.54 2.64 -2.22
CA ILE A 30 -1.90 2.55 -0.91
C ILE A 30 -1.15 3.85 -0.68
N GLU A 31 -1.50 4.50 0.41
CA GLU A 31 -0.83 5.73 0.84
C GLU A 31 0.13 5.40 1.98
N ILE A 32 1.40 5.77 1.79
CA ILE A 32 2.46 5.63 2.78
C ILE A 32 2.90 7.05 3.16
N ILE A 33 2.79 7.39 4.44
CA ILE A 33 3.18 8.70 4.96
C ILE A 33 4.28 8.49 6.00
N THR A 34 5.40 9.17 5.82
CA THR A 34 6.46 9.28 6.82
C THR A 34 6.47 10.70 7.36
N SER A 35 6.16 10.84 8.64
CA SER A 35 6.19 12.11 9.36
C SER A 35 7.43 12.19 10.24
N ILE A 36 8.11 13.34 10.25
CA ILE A 36 9.21 13.60 11.18
C ILE A 36 8.64 14.38 12.36
N THR A 37 8.57 13.74 13.52
CA THR A 37 8.19 14.41 14.77
C THR A 37 9.45 14.89 15.49
N ASP A 38 9.69 16.20 15.51
CA ASP A 38 10.61 16.79 16.49
C ASP A 38 9.80 17.10 17.76
N GLY A 39 10.38 16.98 18.95
CA GLY A 39 9.66 16.86 20.22
C GLY A 39 8.74 18.02 20.65
N ASP A 40 8.56 19.04 19.82
CA ASP A 40 7.64 20.16 20.01
C ASP A 40 6.42 20.02 19.08
N ASN A 41 5.22 20.10 19.66
CA ASN A 41 3.91 20.11 18.99
C ASN A 41 3.76 21.28 18.01
N SER A 42 4.48 21.25 16.89
CA SER A 42 4.29 22.17 15.78
C SER A 42 3.21 21.57 14.86
N ASN A 43 2.20 22.35 14.51
CA ASN A 43 1.06 21.91 13.69
C ASN A 43 1.43 21.58 12.22
N SER A 44 2.72 21.46 11.87
CA SER A 44 3.18 21.22 10.50
C SER A 44 4.50 20.44 10.50
N ASP A 45 4.48 19.25 11.11
CA ASP A 45 5.59 18.30 11.00
C ASP A 45 5.86 17.99 9.50
N PRO A 46 7.13 17.99 9.05
CA PRO A 46 7.47 17.65 7.68
C PRO A 46 7.03 16.24 7.34
N GLN A 47 6.40 16.06 6.18
CA GLN A 47 5.92 14.75 5.72
C GLN A 47 6.43 14.40 4.34
N ILE A 48 6.63 13.11 4.13
CA ILE A 48 6.84 12.50 2.82
C ILE A 48 5.66 11.57 2.59
N ARG A 49 4.97 11.75 1.48
CA ARG A 49 3.79 10.97 1.10
C ARG A 49 4.10 10.23 -0.19
N SER A 50 3.75 8.96 -0.24
CA SER A 50 3.78 8.18 -1.47
C SER A 50 2.44 7.51 -1.68
N VAL A 51 1.95 7.54 -2.91
CA VAL A 51 0.75 6.83 -3.33
C VAL A 51 1.15 5.77 -4.34
N ILE A 52 0.88 4.52 -4.00
CA ILE A 52 1.07 3.37 -4.88
C ILE A 52 -0.28 3.07 -5.53
N ASP A 53 -0.37 3.19 -6.84
CA ASP A 53 -1.50 2.71 -7.65
C ASP A 53 -1.15 1.32 -8.19
N LEU A 54 -1.69 0.29 -7.53
CA LEU A 54 -1.43 -1.11 -7.90
C LEU A 54 -2.16 -1.54 -9.18
N LEU A 55 -3.16 -0.78 -9.65
CA LEU A 55 -3.83 -1.08 -10.92
C LEU A 55 -2.97 -0.62 -12.10
N ASN A 56 -2.38 0.57 -11.98
CA ASN A 56 -1.53 1.12 -13.03
C ASN A 56 -0.05 0.75 -12.86
N ASN A 57 0.32 0.13 -11.74
CA ASN A 57 1.71 -0.16 -11.37
C ASN A 57 2.56 1.13 -11.35
N GLU A 58 1.99 2.18 -10.74
CA GLU A 58 2.57 3.51 -10.66
C GLU A 58 2.79 3.89 -9.19
N ILE A 59 3.91 4.57 -8.92
CA ILE A 59 4.25 5.12 -7.61
C ILE A 59 4.41 6.62 -7.78
N GLU A 60 3.61 7.40 -7.05
CA GLU A 60 3.72 8.85 -7.00
C GLU A 60 4.28 9.28 -5.65
N HIS A 61 5.35 10.08 -5.67
CA HIS A 61 5.97 10.64 -4.48
C HIS A 61 5.67 12.13 -4.36
N GLU A 62 5.18 12.54 -3.20
CA GLU A 62 4.96 13.92 -2.81
C GLU A 62 5.84 14.26 -1.60
N LEU A 63 6.74 15.21 -1.79
CA LEU A 63 7.67 15.69 -0.76
C LEU A 63 7.17 17.05 -0.26
N ASP A 64 6.91 17.18 1.03
CA ASP A 64 6.67 18.49 1.64
C ASP A 64 7.94 19.36 1.49
N GLN A 65 7.80 20.62 1.06
CA GLN A 65 8.93 21.54 0.95
C GLN A 65 9.65 21.75 2.28
N ASN A 66 8.94 21.58 3.40
CA ASN A 66 9.53 21.65 4.74
C ASN A 66 10.54 20.53 5.00
N ILE A 67 10.42 19.38 4.32
CA ILE A 67 11.36 18.25 4.45
C ILE A 67 12.77 18.65 4.01
N LEU A 68 12.88 19.51 2.98
CA LEU A 68 14.15 19.90 2.37
C LEU A 68 15.03 20.70 3.34
N ASN A 69 14.41 21.34 4.33
CA ASN A 69 15.09 22.11 5.36
C ASN A 69 15.62 21.23 6.51
N HIS A 70 15.24 19.94 6.54
CA HIS A 70 15.69 19.01 7.57
C HIS A 70 17.12 18.51 7.30
N ARG A 71 17.95 18.46 8.34
CA ARG A 71 19.37 18.05 8.25
C ARG A 71 19.54 16.66 7.63
N HIS A 72 18.62 15.76 7.94
CA HIS A 72 18.66 14.35 7.51
C HIS A 72 17.70 14.04 6.35
N HIS A 73 17.22 15.05 5.62
CA HIS A 73 16.17 14.84 4.61
C HIS A 73 16.55 13.79 3.55
N GLN A 74 17.81 13.74 3.11
CA GLN A 74 18.24 12.76 2.09
C GLN A 74 18.15 11.32 2.61
N GLU A 75 18.53 11.09 3.86
CA GLU A 75 18.49 9.76 4.48
C GLU A 75 17.05 9.31 4.72
N ILE A 76 16.20 10.23 5.18
CA ILE A 76 14.78 9.96 5.43
C ILE A 76 14.02 9.72 4.12
N ASN A 77 14.31 10.50 3.07
CA ASN A 77 13.77 10.28 1.73
C ASN A 77 14.18 8.90 1.20
N ASN A 78 15.47 8.54 1.31
CA ASN A 78 15.95 7.24 0.84
C ASN A 78 15.29 6.09 1.60
N LEU A 79 15.16 6.19 2.92
CA LEU A 79 14.50 5.17 3.74
C LEU A 79 13.01 5.06 3.36
N HIS A 80 12.31 6.19 3.21
CA HIS A 80 10.91 6.20 2.79
C HIS A 80 10.74 5.54 1.42
N PHE A 81 11.51 5.95 0.41
CA PHE A 81 11.40 5.36 -0.93
C PHE A 81 11.75 3.88 -0.96
N GLN A 82 12.76 3.43 -0.19
CA GLN A 82 13.07 2.00 -0.07
C GLN A 82 11.92 1.19 0.53
N GLU A 83 11.26 1.71 1.57
CA GLU A 83 10.11 1.03 2.16
C GLU A 83 8.88 1.05 1.25
N VAL A 84 8.67 2.12 0.48
CA VAL A 84 7.60 2.22 -0.53
C VAL A 84 7.79 1.18 -1.64
N GLU A 85 9.00 1.08 -2.20
CA GLU A 85 9.34 0.06 -3.21
C GLU A 85 9.16 -1.36 -2.67
N LYS A 86 9.67 -1.62 -1.47
CA LYS A 86 9.54 -2.93 -0.84
C LYS A 86 8.08 -3.29 -0.56
N ALA A 87 7.27 -2.32 -0.13
CA ALA A 87 5.84 -2.50 0.08
C ALA A 87 5.14 -2.82 -1.25
N HIS A 88 5.43 -2.05 -2.31
CA HIS A 88 4.92 -2.27 -3.66
C HIS A 88 5.19 -3.70 -4.14
N ASP A 89 6.46 -4.14 -4.11
CA ASP A 89 6.86 -5.49 -4.52
C ASP A 89 6.16 -6.58 -3.70
N THR A 90 6.11 -6.41 -2.38
CA THR A 90 5.47 -7.37 -1.47
C THR A 90 3.98 -7.51 -1.78
N ILE A 91 3.31 -6.40 -2.07
CA ILE A 91 1.87 -6.39 -2.33
C ILE A 91 1.56 -6.99 -3.70
N LEU A 92 2.36 -6.69 -4.73
CA LEU A 92 2.26 -7.35 -6.02
C LEU A 92 2.43 -8.87 -5.90
N GLN A 93 3.43 -9.32 -5.14
CA GLN A 93 3.65 -10.76 -4.90
C GLN A 93 2.46 -11.41 -4.19
N ASN A 94 1.88 -10.72 -3.20
CA ASN A 94 0.69 -11.20 -2.49
C ASN A 94 -0.53 -11.27 -3.42
N LEU A 95 -0.73 -10.28 -4.28
CA LEU A 95 -1.83 -10.28 -5.26
C LEU A 95 -1.67 -11.42 -6.28
N GLN A 96 -0.46 -11.65 -6.78
CA GLN A 96 -0.17 -12.79 -7.67
C GLN A 96 -0.43 -14.13 -6.98
N SER A 97 -0.02 -14.28 -5.72
CA SER A 97 -0.27 -15.48 -4.93
C SER A 97 -1.78 -15.72 -4.72
N LEU A 98 -2.54 -14.66 -4.46
CA LEU A 98 -4.00 -14.73 -4.37
C LEU A 98 -4.64 -15.14 -5.72
N GLN A 99 -4.18 -14.59 -6.84
CA GLN A 99 -4.65 -14.99 -8.18
C GLN A 99 -4.39 -16.48 -8.46
N GLN A 100 -3.22 -16.99 -8.06
CA GLN A 100 -2.89 -18.42 -8.19
C GLN A 100 -3.82 -19.29 -7.35
N ILE A 101 -4.08 -18.91 -6.10
CA ILE A 101 -5.02 -19.63 -5.23
C ILE A 101 -6.41 -19.66 -5.85
N PHE A 102 -6.91 -18.53 -6.37
CA PHE A 102 -8.21 -18.49 -7.04
C PHE A 102 -8.26 -19.38 -8.28
N SER A 103 -7.18 -19.43 -9.06
CA SER A 103 -7.11 -20.28 -10.26
C SER A 103 -7.17 -21.77 -9.89
N LEU A 104 -6.45 -22.18 -8.84
CA LEU A 104 -6.46 -23.56 -8.35
C LEU A 104 -7.83 -23.99 -7.80
N ILE A 105 -8.55 -23.10 -7.13
CA ILE A 105 -9.89 -23.40 -6.60
C ILE A 105 -10.91 -23.57 -7.75
N GLN A 106 -10.74 -22.89 -8.88
CA GLN A 106 -11.63 -23.02 -10.05
C GLN A 106 -11.41 -24.31 -10.85
N GLU A 107 -10.27 -24.98 -10.69
CA GLU A 107 -9.95 -26.25 -11.36
C GLU A 107 -10.46 -27.51 -10.61
N ILE A 108 -11.04 -27.34 -9.41
CA ILE A 108 -11.63 -28.40 -8.57
C ILE A 108 -13.14 -28.41 -8.74
#